data_AF-A0A075FYL0-F1
#
_entry.id   AF-A0A075FYL0-F1
#
_cell.length_a   1.000
_cell.length_b   1.000
_cell.length_c   1.000
_cell.angle_alpha   90.00
_cell.angle_beta   90.00
_cell.angle_gamma   90.00
#
_symmetry.space_group_name_H-M   'P 1'
#
loop_
_entity.id
_entity.type
_entity.pdbx_description
1 polymer ?
#
loop_
_entity_poly.entity_id
_entity_poly.type
_entity_poly.pdbx_seq_one_letter_code
_entity_poly.pdbx_strand_id
1 'polypeptide(L)' 'MEKVAVVTGTSSGIGFETALALAREGYYTYATMRDTAKSDKIKELGKKII' A
#
# COMPACT_ATOMS: atom_id res chain seq x y z
N MET A 1 -9.02 -7.27 -17.12
CA MET A 1 -9.58 -6.48 -16.01
C MET A 1 -8.46 -6.25 -15.02
N GLU A 2 -8.16 -4.99 -14.69
CA GLU A 2 -7.14 -4.69 -13.67
C GLU A 2 -7.69 -5.09 -12.28
N LYS A 3 -6.88 -5.79 -11.48
CA LYS A 3 -7.29 -6.18 -10.12
C LYS A 3 -7.04 -5.01 -9.17
N VAL A 4 -8.07 -4.54 -8.49
CA VAL A 4 -8.00 -3.40 -7.57
C VAL A 4 -8.18 -3.87 -6.13
N ALA A 5 -7.36 -3.35 -5.21
CA ALA A 5 -7.47 -3.62 -3.78
C ALA A 5 -7.46 -2.33 -2.96
N VAL A 6 -8.28 -2.27 -1.90
CA VAL A 6 -8.25 -1.18 -0.91
C VAL A 6 -7.88 -1.79 0.43
N VAL A 7 -6.79 -1.30 1.02
CA VAL A 7 -6.31 -1.75 2.33
C VAL A 7 -6.45 -0.62 3.33
N THR A 8 -7.02 -0.93 4.49
CA THR A 8 -7.17 0.02 5.61
C THR A 8 -6.19 -0.26 6.72
N GLY A 9 -5.79 0.79 7.46
CA GLY A 9 -4.80 0.65 8.53
C GLY A 9 -3.38 0.39 8.02
N THR A 10 -2.95 1.11 6.98
CA THR A 10 -1.67 0.89 6.29
C THR A 10 -0.50 1.72 6.82
N SER A 11 -0.67 2.42 7.94
CA SER A 11 0.41 3.22 8.54
C SER A 11 1.56 2.37 9.11
N SER A 12 1.29 1.10 9.45
CA SER A 12 2.25 0.16 10.05
C SER A 12 1.70 -1.26 10.10
N GLY A 13 2.52 -2.24 10.51
CA GLY A 13 2.09 -3.60 10.82
C GLY A 13 1.52 -4.36 9.62
N ILE A 14 0.54 -5.24 9.87
CA ILE A 14 0.02 -6.16 8.85
C ILE A 14 -0.65 -5.42 7.70
N GLY A 15 -1.42 -4.35 7.96
CA GLY A 15 -2.07 -3.58 6.89
C GLY A 15 -1.05 -2.98 5.91
N PHE A 16 0.10 -2.53 6.40
CA PHE A 16 1.20 -2.04 5.57
C PHE A 16 1.80 -3.16 4.70
N GLU A 17 2.17 -4.29 5.30
CA GLU A 17 2.77 -5.41 4.55
C GLU A 17 1.79 -6.02 3.54
N THR A 18 0.49 -6.07 3.87
CA THR A 18 -0.56 -6.53 2.95
C THR A 18 -0.69 -5.62 1.74
N ALA A 19 -0.70 -4.30 1.93
CA ALA A 19 -0.74 -3.34 0.82
C ALA A 19 0.49 -3.48 -0.09
N LEU A 20 1.66 -3.70 0.50
CA LEU A 20 2.91 -3.92 -0.23
C LEU A 20 2.89 -5.23 -1.02
N ALA A 21 2.41 -6.32 -0.43
CA ALA A 21 2.29 -7.61 -1.10
C ALA A 21 1.33 -7.53 -2.30
N LEU A 22 0.16 -6.93 -2.12
CA LEU A 22 -0.82 -6.77 -3.20
C LEU A 22 -0.26 -5.95 -4.37
N ALA A 23 0.42 -4.84 -4.08
CA ALA A 23 1.07 -4.04 -5.11
C ALA A 23 2.12 -4.83 -5.89
N ARG A 24 2.94 -5.65 -5.20
CA ARG A 24 3.96 -6.52 -5.84
C ARG A 24 3.35 -7.61 -6.72
N GLU A 25 2.17 -8.12 -6.36
CA GLU A 25 1.41 -9.10 -7.14
C GLU A 25 0.62 -8.44 -8.31
N GLY A 26 0.84 -7.16 -8.58
CA GLY A 26 0.26 -6.44 -9.72
C GLY A 26 -1.17 -5.94 -9.49
N TYR A 27 -1.61 -5.81 -8.24
CA TYR A 27 -2.88 -5.15 -7.94
C TYR A 27 -2.69 -3.63 -7.91
N TYR A 28 -3.63 -2.90 -8.52
CA TYR A 28 -3.77 -1.48 -8.27
C TYR A 28 -4.26 -1.27 -6.83
N THR A 29 -3.35 -0.88 -5.95
CA THR A 29 -3.59 -0.95 -4.50
C THR A 29 -3.71 0.45 -3.90
N TYR A 30 -4.84 0.72 -3.25
CA TYR A 30 -5.07 1.91 -2.43
C TYR A 30 -4.75 1.62 -0.97
N ALA A 31 -3.74 2.32 -0.45
CA ALA A 31 -3.36 2.24 0.95
C ALA A 31 -3.97 3.41 1.73
N THR A 32 -4.82 3.10 2.72
CA THR A 32 -5.50 4.12 3.54
C THR A 32 -5.00 4.09 4.99
N MET A 33 -4.90 5.27 5.60
CA MET A 33 -4.44 5.47 6.96
C MET A 33 -5.10 6.74 7.53
N ARG A 34 -5.23 6.83 8.86
CA ARG A 34 -5.83 8.01 9.51
C ARG A 34 -4.92 9.23 9.41
N ASP A 35 -3.62 9.01 9.60
CA ASP A 35 -2.58 10.03 9.54
C ASP A 35 -1.73 9.80 8.30
N THR A 36 -1.95 10.62 7.28
CA THR A 36 -1.26 10.53 5.98
C THR A 36 0.19 11.00 6.04
N ALA A 37 0.62 11.65 7.13
CA ALA A 37 2.03 11.99 7.33
C ALA A 37 2.90 10.72 7.48
N LYS A 38 2.31 9.58 7.85
CA LYS A 38 3.00 8.28 7.94
C LYS A 38 3.13 7.54 6.61
N SER A 39 2.77 8.17 5.49
CA SER A 39 2.78 7.54 4.15
C SER A 39 4.17 7.45 3.51
N ASP A 40 5.19 8.10 4.07
CA ASP A 40 6.51 8.20 3.43
C ASP A 40 7.11 6.83 3.12
N LYS A 41 7.05 5.91 4.08
CA LYS A 41 7.58 4.54 3.92
C LYS A 41 6.90 3.79 2.76
N ILE A 42 5.57 3.90 2.64
CA ILE A 42 4.82 3.19 1.58
C ILE A 42 5.03 3.85 0.22
N LYS A 43 5.18 5.19 0.18
CA LYS A 43 5.48 5.94 -1.04
C LYS A 43 6.88 5.65 -1.56
N GLU A 44 7.88 5.60 -0.68
CA GLU A 44 9.26 5.28 -1.05
C GLU A 44 9.36 3.88 -1.67
N LEU A 45 8.72 2.88 -1.03
CA LEU A 45 8.71 1.51 -1.54
C LEU A 45 7.86 1.37 -2.81
N GLY A 46 6.72 2.06 -2.89
CA GLY A 46 5.84 2.05 -4.07
C GLY A 46 6.53 2.57 -5.33
N LYS A 47 7.41 3.58 -5.23
CA LYS A 47 8.20 4.10 -6.36
C LYS A 47 9.22 3.10 -6.92
N LYS A 48 9.63 2.11 -6.13
CA LYS A 48 10.54 1.04 -6.56
C LYS A 48 9.83 -0.14 -7.23
N ILE A 49 8.51 -0.21 -7.10
CA ILE A 49 7.68 -1.35 -7.54
C ILE A 49 7.08 -1.09 -8.93
N ILE A 50 7.47 0.01 -9.58
CA ILE A 50 7.11 0.36 -10.96
C ILE A 50 8.37 0.42 -11.81
#